data_AF-A0A7W0G0X4-F1
#
_entry.id   AF-A0A7W0G0X4-F1
#
_cell.length_a   1.000
_cell.length_b   1.000
_cell.length_c   1.000
_cell.angle_alpha   90.00
_cell.angle_beta   90.00
_cell.angle_gamma   90.00
#
_symmetry.space_group_name_H-M   'P 1'
#
loop_
_entity.id
_entity.type
_entity.pdbx_description
1 polymer ?
#
loop_
_entity_poly.entity_id
_entity_poly.type
_entity_poly.pdbx_seq_one_letter_code
_entity_poly.pdbx_strand_id
1 'polypeptide(L)'
;MPPRSLPPPAVHKEEALVEGAEVGARGLAGWLRTFQIVRVLGTMALYLFLNDYDIRAAFNRRVAERRRLEARALGRVALFQEWSRDIDRRALDRLIRLVRLYVFRGAEGTAGKERRLEKQSVWLKEHLIGLGPTFIKIGQSLGTRADLLPLAYIKELSLLQDQVPPFPTAEAFARIEAELGRTAHEAFAEIDAEPVASASLGQVYRARLHTGEEVAVKVQRPRLKEKV
;
A
#
# COMPACT_ATOMS: atom_id res chain seq x y z
N MET A 1 17.52 -5.26 -70.27
CA MET A 1 18.10 -4.92 -68.96
C MET A 1 16.96 -4.83 -67.95
N PRO A 2 16.96 -5.63 -66.86
CA PRO A 2 16.02 -5.44 -65.77
C PRO A 2 16.45 -4.25 -64.88
N PRO A 3 15.51 -3.50 -64.26
CA PRO A 3 15.85 -2.41 -63.35
C PRO A 3 16.46 -2.96 -62.05
N ARG A 4 17.60 -2.39 -61.62
CA ARG A 4 18.22 -2.65 -60.31
C ARG A 4 17.29 -2.18 -59.20
N SER A 5 16.86 -3.10 -58.34
CA SER A 5 16.20 -2.77 -57.05
C SER A 5 17.22 -2.14 -56.10
N LEU A 6 16.96 -0.92 -55.64
CA LEU A 6 17.72 -0.28 -54.57
C LEU A 6 17.53 -1.07 -53.25
N PRO A 7 18.58 -1.24 -52.42
CA PRO A 7 18.41 -1.82 -51.09
C PRO A 7 17.55 -0.90 -50.20
N PRO A 8 16.72 -1.47 -49.32
CA PRO A 8 15.87 -0.68 -48.42
C PRO A 8 16.73 0.17 -47.45
N PRO A 9 16.25 1.36 -47.05
CA PRO A 9 17.02 2.29 -46.20
C PRO A 9 17.24 1.73 -44.79
N ALA A 10 18.40 2.04 -44.20
CA ALA A 10 18.89 1.52 -42.91
C ALA A 10 18.08 1.96 -41.66
N VAL A 11 17.02 2.75 -41.84
CA VAL A 11 16.23 3.38 -40.76
C VAL A 11 15.56 2.36 -39.83
N HIS A 12 15.13 1.21 -40.37
CA HIS A 12 14.42 0.18 -39.60
C HIS A 12 15.27 -0.51 -38.51
N LYS A 13 16.61 -0.47 -38.60
CA LYS A 13 17.47 -1.08 -37.58
C LYS A 13 17.65 -0.20 -36.34
N GLU A 14 17.69 1.12 -36.52
CA GLU A 14 17.83 2.07 -35.41
C GLU A 14 16.53 2.19 -34.61
N GLU A 15 15.37 2.23 -35.29
CA GLU A 15 14.05 2.24 -34.64
C GLU A 15 13.82 0.99 -33.79
N ALA A 16 14.15 -0.20 -34.31
CA ALA A 16 13.99 -1.46 -33.58
C ALA A 16 14.92 -1.57 -32.34
N LEU A 17 16.10 -0.95 -32.40
CA LEU A 17 17.03 -0.90 -31.26
C LEU A 17 16.54 0.05 -30.16
N VAL A 18 15.97 1.20 -30.54
CA VAL A 18 15.39 2.15 -29.59
C VAL A 18 14.13 1.58 -28.94
N GLU A 19 13.27 0.92 -29.72
CA GLU A 19 12.05 0.28 -29.22
C GLU A 19 12.37 -0.88 -28.25
N GLY A 20 13.37 -1.70 -28.57
CA GLY A 20 13.88 -2.75 -27.68
C GLY A 20 14.49 -2.20 -26.38
N ALA A 21 15.21 -1.07 -26.46
CA ALA A 21 15.76 -0.40 -25.28
C ALA A 21 14.67 0.23 -24.40
N GLU A 22 13.64 0.83 -24.99
CA GLU A 22 12.48 1.36 -24.26
C GLU A 22 11.66 0.27 -23.58
N VAL A 23 11.42 -0.85 -24.27
CA VAL A 23 10.72 -2.02 -23.69
C VAL A 23 11.54 -2.63 -22.55
N GLY A 24 12.87 -2.72 -22.71
CA GLY A 24 13.78 -3.15 -21.65
C GLY A 24 13.79 -2.21 -20.44
N ALA A 25 13.79 -0.90 -20.67
CA ALA A 25 13.74 0.13 -19.63
C ALA A 25 12.40 0.13 -18.87
N ARG A 26 11.27 -0.02 -19.58
CA ARG A 26 9.93 -0.20 -18.97
C ARG A 26 9.86 -1.49 -18.15
N GLY A 27 10.48 -2.56 -18.63
CA GLY A 27 10.60 -3.82 -17.89
C GLY A 27 11.41 -3.66 -16.60
N LEU A 28 12.60 -3.07 -16.67
CA LEU A 28 13.47 -2.79 -15.52
C LEU A 28 12.79 -1.89 -14.48
N ALA A 29 12.14 -0.81 -14.92
CA ALA A 29 11.37 0.07 -14.05
C ALA A 29 10.22 -0.67 -13.34
N GLY A 30 9.54 -1.58 -14.04
CA GLY A 30 8.51 -2.45 -13.47
C GLY A 30 9.04 -3.40 -12.40
N TRP A 31 10.19 -4.02 -12.64
CA TRP A 31 10.87 -4.89 -11.66
C TRP A 31 11.31 -4.12 -10.41
N LEU A 32 11.85 -2.91 -10.58
CA LEU A 32 12.22 -2.03 -9.46
C LEU A 32 11.00 -1.67 -8.60
N ARG A 33 9.89 -1.32 -9.23
CA ARG A 33 8.63 -1.03 -8.52
C ARG A 33 8.13 -2.24 -7.75
N THR A 34 8.16 -3.42 -8.36
CA THR A 34 7.76 -4.68 -7.74
C THR A 34 8.63 -5.00 -6.53
N PHE A 35 9.94 -4.84 -6.67
CA PHE A 35 10.88 -5.01 -5.56
C PHE A 35 10.60 -4.03 -4.42
N GLN A 36 10.30 -2.76 -4.73
CA GLN A 36 9.95 -1.75 -3.73
C GLN A 36 8.68 -2.15 -2.95
N ILE A 37 7.64 -2.62 -3.64
CA ILE A 37 6.39 -3.09 -3.03
C ILE A 37 6.67 -4.26 -2.08
N VAL A 38 7.37 -5.29 -2.57
CA VAL A 38 7.70 -6.49 -1.79
C VAL A 38 8.52 -6.12 -0.56
N ARG A 39 9.48 -5.20 -0.71
CA ARG A 39 10.30 -4.70 0.40
C ARG A 39 9.45 -4.01 1.47
N VAL A 40 8.53 -3.13 1.07
CA VAL A 40 7.67 -2.40 2.02
C VAL A 40 6.75 -3.35 2.77
N LEU A 41 6.02 -4.20 2.04
CA LEU A 41 5.08 -5.15 2.63
C LEU A 41 5.79 -6.22 3.48
N GLY A 42 6.93 -6.73 3.01
CA GLY A 42 7.74 -7.70 3.75
C GLY A 42 8.31 -7.12 5.05
N THR A 43 8.80 -5.89 5.02
CA THR A 43 9.29 -5.20 6.23
C THR A 43 8.16 -4.97 7.23
N MET A 44 7.00 -4.53 6.76
CA MET A 44 5.81 -4.35 7.58
C MET A 44 5.36 -5.68 8.22
N ALA A 45 5.26 -6.75 7.43
CA ALA A 45 4.88 -8.08 7.93
C ALA A 45 5.88 -8.58 8.98
N LEU A 46 7.18 -8.37 8.74
CA LEU A 46 8.23 -8.72 9.71
C LEU A 46 8.06 -7.92 11.02
N TYR A 47 7.82 -6.62 10.95
CA TYR A 47 7.61 -5.79 12.15
C TYR A 47 6.41 -6.24 12.98
N LEU A 48 5.27 -6.48 12.33
CA LEU A 48 4.08 -6.97 13.02
C LEU A 48 4.29 -8.37 13.59
N PHE A 49 4.93 -9.27 12.84
CA PHE A 49 5.25 -10.62 13.31
C PHE A 49 6.13 -10.56 14.55
N LEU A 50 7.24 -9.81 14.51
CA LEU A 50 8.15 -9.68 15.64
C LEU A 50 7.49 -9.00 16.86
N ASN A 51 6.51 -8.12 16.63
CA ASN A 51 5.75 -7.46 17.69
C ASN A 51 4.73 -8.39 18.37
N ASP A 52 4.09 -9.27 17.61
CA ASP A 52 3.08 -10.23 18.10
C ASP A 52 3.69 -11.58 18.54
N TYR A 53 4.95 -11.84 18.18
CA TYR A 53 5.61 -13.12 18.37
C TYR A 53 5.58 -13.61 19.82
N ASP A 54 5.79 -12.72 20.80
CA ASP A 54 5.77 -13.11 22.21
C ASP A 54 4.41 -13.67 22.66
N ILE A 55 3.32 -13.09 22.15
CA ILE A 55 1.96 -13.53 22.44
C ILE A 55 1.74 -14.93 21.90
N ARG A 56 2.13 -15.17 20.64
CA ARG A 56 2.05 -16.49 19.99
C ARG A 56 2.94 -17.52 20.68
N ALA A 57 4.17 -17.16 21.01
CA ALA A 57 5.11 -18.04 21.68
C ALA A 57 4.58 -18.43 23.07
N ALA A 58 3.99 -17.49 23.83
CA ALA A 58 3.38 -17.76 25.12
C ALA A 58 2.20 -18.74 25.01
N PHE A 59 1.33 -18.56 24.02
CA PHE A 59 0.23 -19.48 23.76
C PHE A 59 0.74 -20.88 23.39
N ASN A 60 1.70 -20.97 22.48
CA ASN A 60 2.28 -22.25 22.05
C ASN A 60 2.96 -23.01 23.20
N ARG A 61 3.60 -22.30 24.14
CA ARG A 61 4.18 -22.91 25.35
C ARG A 61 3.10 -23.58 26.20
N ARG A 62 1.96 -22.92 26.42
CA ARG A 62 0.83 -23.48 27.20
C ARG A 62 0.22 -24.72 26.54
N VAL A 63 0.16 -24.74 25.21
CA VAL A 63 -0.31 -25.91 24.45
C VAL A 63 0.70 -27.07 24.54
N ALA A 64 1.99 -26.77 24.47
CA ALA A 64 3.04 -27.78 24.56
C ALA A 64 3.06 -28.49 25.92
N GLU A 65 2.77 -27.79 27.02
CA GLU A 65 2.71 -28.40 28.35
C GLU A 65 1.64 -29.49 28.45
N ARG A 66 0.45 -29.29 27.88
CA ARG A 66 -0.62 -30.31 27.87
C ARG A 66 -0.18 -31.56 27.12
N ARG A 67 0.44 -31.38 25.96
CA ARG A 67 0.91 -32.50 25.11
C ARG A 67 2.01 -33.31 25.77
N ARG A 68 2.87 -32.69 26.59
CA ARG A 68 3.90 -33.42 27.36
C ARG A 68 3.28 -34.38 28.38
N LEU A 69 2.13 -34.03 28.96
CA LEU A 69 1.42 -34.92 29.89
C LEU A 69 0.84 -36.12 29.15
N GLU A 70 0.27 -35.92 27.96
CA GLU A 70 -0.23 -36.99 27.09
C GLU A 70 0.91 -37.90 26.59
N ALA A 71 2.06 -37.33 26.21
CA ALA A 71 3.21 -38.08 25.74
C ALA A 71 3.83 -38.98 26.83
N ARG A 72 3.70 -38.60 28.11
CA ARG A 72 4.12 -39.46 29.24
C ARG A 72 3.26 -40.73 29.34
N ALA A 73 2.00 -40.68 28.91
CA ALA A 73 1.12 -41.84 28.88
C ALA A 73 1.36 -42.76 27.67
N LEU A 74 1.88 -42.23 26.55
CA LEU A 74 2.08 -42.94 25.28
C LEU A 74 3.44 -43.66 25.15
N GLY A 75 4.36 -43.49 26.11
CA GLY A 75 5.61 -44.24 26.20
C GLY A 75 6.86 -43.54 25.64
N ARG A 76 8.00 -44.27 25.61
CA ARG A 76 9.35 -43.70 25.38
C ARG A 76 9.54 -43.08 24.00
N VAL A 77 8.90 -43.62 22.95
CA VAL A 77 9.01 -43.09 21.58
C VAL A 77 8.28 -41.74 21.46
N ALA A 78 7.09 -41.62 22.05
CA ALA A 78 6.34 -40.36 22.08
C ALA A 78 7.12 -39.26 22.83
N LEU A 79 7.78 -39.62 23.93
CA LEU A 79 8.66 -38.71 24.67
C LEU A 79 9.87 -38.26 23.85
N PHE A 80 10.50 -39.15 23.08
CA PHE A 80 11.63 -38.79 22.22
C PHE A 80 11.22 -37.87 21.05
N GLN A 81 10.08 -38.17 20.42
CA GLN A 81 9.54 -37.31 19.36
C GLN A 81 9.17 -35.91 19.88
N GLU A 82 8.55 -35.82 21.06
CA GLU A 82 8.27 -34.52 21.67
C GLU A 82 9.55 -33.82 22.12
N TRP A 83 10.56 -34.53 22.60
CA TRP A 83 11.86 -33.95 22.96
C TRP A 83 12.56 -33.31 21.75
N SER A 84 12.60 -33.99 20.60
CA SER A 84 13.15 -33.43 19.36
C SER A 84 12.40 -32.18 18.92
N ARG A 85 11.05 -32.21 18.91
CA ARG A 85 10.22 -31.04 18.58
C ARG A 85 10.44 -29.88 19.55
N ASP A 86 10.68 -30.17 20.82
CA ASP A 86 10.92 -29.16 21.84
C ASP A 86 12.27 -28.47 21.66
N ILE A 87 13.30 -29.22 21.25
CA ILE A 87 14.61 -28.67 20.87
C ILE A 87 14.46 -27.71 19.70
N ASP A 88 13.78 -28.15 18.63
CA ASP A 88 13.60 -27.33 17.43
C ASP A 88 12.82 -26.05 17.74
N ARG A 89 11.77 -26.14 18.56
CA ARG A 89 11.02 -24.96 19.03
C ARG A 89 11.91 -24.00 19.82
N ARG A 90 12.72 -24.49 20.77
CA ARG A 90 13.62 -23.64 21.55
C ARG A 90 14.73 -23.01 20.70
N ALA A 91 15.19 -23.71 19.65
CA ALA A 91 16.14 -23.16 18.70
C ALA A 91 15.51 -22.05 17.87
N LEU A 92 14.32 -22.29 17.31
CA LEU A 92 13.55 -21.29 16.58
C LEU A 92 13.22 -20.06 17.44
N ASP A 93 12.80 -20.27 18.69
CA ASP A 93 12.50 -19.18 19.60
C ASP A 93 13.73 -18.32 19.93
N ARG A 94 14.91 -18.96 20.07
CA ARG A 94 16.17 -18.22 20.25
C ARG A 94 16.51 -17.43 19.00
N LEU A 95 16.37 -18.02 17.81
CA LEU A 95 16.61 -17.33 16.54
C LEU A 95 15.70 -16.10 16.39
N ILE A 96 14.40 -16.25 16.62
CA ILE A 96 13.45 -15.13 16.47
C ILE A 96 13.74 -14.03 17.49
N ARG A 97 14.09 -14.38 18.74
CA ARG A 97 14.52 -13.38 19.74
C ARG A 97 15.78 -12.62 19.32
N LEU A 98 16.75 -13.29 18.71
CA LEU A 98 17.95 -12.63 18.17
C LEU A 98 17.61 -11.70 17.00
N VAL A 99 16.78 -12.16 16.07
CA VAL A 99 16.29 -11.32 14.96
C VAL A 99 15.55 -10.10 15.51
N ARG A 100 14.67 -10.29 16.51
CA ARG A 100 13.97 -9.18 17.17
C ARG A 100 14.93 -8.18 17.78
N LEU A 101 15.96 -8.66 18.48
CA LEU A 101 16.95 -7.81 19.14
C LEU A 101 17.78 -7.04 18.10
N TYR A 102 18.15 -7.69 16.99
CA TYR A 102 18.83 -7.06 15.87
C TYR A 102 17.97 -5.97 15.21
N VAL A 103 16.71 -6.28 14.90
CA VAL A 103 15.81 -5.36 14.20
C VAL A 103 15.38 -4.19 15.08
N PHE A 104 15.12 -4.41 16.37
CA PHE A 104 14.62 -3.38 17.29
C PHE A 104 15.67 -2.74 18.19
N ARG A 105 16.95 -3.16 18.07
CA ARG A 105 18.11 -2.57 18.76
C ARG A 105 17.87 -2.25 20.25
N GLY A 106 17.33 -3.19 21.00
CA GLY A 106 17.21 -3.07 22.46
C GLY A 106 16.12 -2.11 22.97
N ALA A 107 15.19 -1.66 22.12
CA ALA A 107 13.99 -0.92 22.56
C ALA A 107 12.98 -1.87 23.25
N GLU A 108 13.37 -2.40 24.42
CA GLU A 108 12.54 -3.26 25.26
C GLU A 108 11.79 -2.42 26.32
N GLY A 109 10.59 -2.86 26.70
CA GLY A 109 9.67 -2.11 27.57
C GLY A 109 8.50 -1.46 26.82
N THR A 110 7.48 -1.04 27.57
CA THR A 110 6.23 -0.46 27.03
C THR A 110 6.48 0.84 26.27
N ALA A 111 7.23 1.78 26.87
CA ALA A 111 7.56 3.05 26.24
C ALA A 111 8.44 2.88 24.98
N GLY A 112 9.39 1.93 25.00
CA GLY A 112 10.22 1.61 23.84
C GLY A 112 9.41 0.99 22.70
N LYS A 113 8.40 0.16 23.04
CA LYS A 113 7.45 -0.41 22.08
C LYS A 113 6.58 0.65 21.43
N GLU A 114 5.99 1.56 22.21
CA GLU A 114 5.12 2.62 21.67
C GLU A 114 5.86 3.53 20.70
N ARG A 115 7.03 4.08 21.09
CA ARG A 115 7.85 4.91 20.20
C ARG A 115 8.26 4.20 18.92
N ARG A 116 8.50 2.89 18.99
CA ARG A 116 8.82 2.08 17.81
C ARG A 116 7.61 1.96 16.91
N LEU A 117 6.44 1.64 17.45
CA LEU A 117 5.21 1.51 16.68
C LEU A 117 4.86 2.83 15.98
N GLU A 118 5.03 3.97 16.65
CA GLU A 118 4.86 5.31 16.06
C GLU A 118 5.81 5.55 14.87
N LYS A 119 7.10 5.23 15.04
CA LYS A 119 8.07 5.37 13.94
C LYS A 119 7.72 4.47 12.75
N GLN A 120 7.30 3.24 13.02
CA GLN A 120 6.95 2.27 11.99
C GLN A 120 5.64 2.64 11.27
N SER A 121 4.67 3.23 11.98
CA SER A 121 3.40 3.66 11.41
C SER A 121 3.57 4.87 10.48
N VAL A 122 4.39 5.86 10.87
CA VAL A 122 4.76 6.99 10.00
C VAL A 122 5.50 6.49 8.76
N TRP A 123 6.51 5.63 8.95
CA TRP A 123 7.28 5.04 7.86
C TRP A 123 6.39 4.31 6.85
N LEU A 124 5.43 3.52 7.32
CA LEU A 124 4.50 2.80 6.45
C LEU A 124 3.63 3.77 5.66
N LYS A 125 3.01 4.75 6.34
CA LYS A 125 2.14 5.76 5.72
C LYS A 125 2.86 6.45 4.56
N GLU A 126 4.08 6.93 4.80
CA GLU A 126 4.91 7.60 3.79
C GLU A 126 5.23 6.69 2.60
N HIS A 127 5.55 5.42 2.86
CA HIS A 127 5.81 4.46 1.79
C HIS A 127 4.54 4.11 0.99
N LEU A 128 3.37 4.00 1.62
CA LEU A 128 2.11 3.78 0.91
C LEU A 128 1.77 4.97 0.00
N ILE A 129 2.03 6.20 0.45
CA ILE A 129 1.90 7.41 -0.38
C ILE A 129 2.85 7.33 -1.58
N GLY A 130 4.13 7.00 -1.35
CA GLY A 130 5.13 6.89 -2.42
C GLY A 130 4.88 5.76 -3.42
N LEU A 131 4.17 4.70 -3.01
CA LEU A 131 3.77 3.60 -3.90
C LEU A 131 2.55 3.96 -4.77
N GLY A 132 1.84 5.04 -4.45
CA GLY A 132 0.79 5.63 -5.29
C GLY A 132 -0.66 5.28 -4.89
N PRO A 133 -1.66 5.71 -5.69
CA PRO A 133 -3.07 5.76 -5.31
C PRO A 133 -3.68 4.44 -4.85
N THR A 134 -3.26 3.32 -5.45
CA THR A 134 -3.74 1.98 -5.05
C THR A 134 -3.34 1.65 -3.62
N PHE A 135 -2.10 1.94 -3.22
CA PHE A 135 -1.59 1.66 -1.89
C PHE A 135 -2.13 2.63 -0.83
N ILE A 136 -2.43 3.87 -1.23
CA ILE A 136 -3.17 4.81 -0.38
C ILE A 136 -4.54 4.24 0.00
N LYS A 137 -5.30 3.72 -0.98
CA LYS A 137 -6.62 3.09 -0.71
C LYS A 137 -6.51 1.85 0.19
N ILE A 138 -5.47 1.05 0.01
CA ILE A 138 -5.20 -0.09 0.92
C ILE A 138 -4.94 0.43 2.34
N GLY A 139 -4.12 1.47 2.48
CA GLY A 139 -3.85 2.12 3.76
C GLY A 139 -5.11 2.66 4.43
N GLN A 140 -5.98 3.33 3.68
CA GLN A 140 -7.28 3.81 4.16
C GLN A 140 -8.17 2.68 4.68
N SER A 141 -8.24 1.55 3.95
CA SER A 141 -9.00 0.37 4.36
C SER A 141 -8.42 -0.26 5.65
N LEU A 142 -7.09 -0.43 5.69
CA LEU A 142 -6.40 -0.93 6.88
C LEU A 142 -6.57 -0.02 8.11
N GLY A 143 -6.61 1.29 7.90
CA GLY A 143 -6.85 2.29 8.94
C GLY A 143 -8.26 2.22 9.59
N THR A 144 -9.21 1.50 8.99
CA THR A 144 -10.53 1.26 9.61
C THR A 144 -10.59 -0.03 10.43
N ARG A 145 -9.59 -0.92 10.29
CA ARG A 145 -9.62 -2.28 10.85
C ARG A 145 -8.79 -2.38 12.12
N ALA A 146 -9.42 -2.06 13.25
CA ALA A 146 -8.78 -2.09 14.56
C ALA A 146 -8.38 -3.50 15.06
N ASP A 147 -8.91 -4.54 14.43
CA ASP A 147 -8.60 -5.94 14.70
C ASP A 147 -7.27 -6.41 14.08
N LEU A 148 -6.75 -5.69 13.08
CA LEU A 148 -5.58 -6.12 12.30
C LEU A 148 -4.27 -5.44 12.69
N LEU A 149 -4.33 -4.19 13.13
CA LEU A 149 -3.15 -3.35 13.30
C LEU A 149 -3.08 -2.73 14.69
N PRO A 150 -1.88 -2.52 15.25
CA PRO A 150 -1.72 -1.76 16.48
C PRO A 150 -2.26 -0.33 16.35
N LEU A 151 -2.73 0.25 17.46
CA LEU A 151 -3.38 1.57 17.49
C LEU A 151 -2.55 2.70 16.84
N ALA A 152 -1.23 2.67 16.98
CA ALA A 152 -0.34 3.66 16.34
C ALA A 152 -0.45 3.64 14.80
N TYR A 153 -0.57 2.45 14.21
CA TYR A 153 -0.76 2.30 12.76
C TYR A 153 -2.12 2.79 12.32
N ILE A 154 -3.17 2.47 13.07
CA ILE A 154 -4.53 2.95 12.78
C ILE A 154 -4.58 4.47 12.77
N LYS A 155 -4.01 5.12 13.80
CA LYS A 155 -3.92 6.58 13.88
C LYS A 155 -3.23 7.16 12.65
N GLU A 156 -2.04 6.70 12.31
CA GLU A 156 -1.32 7.25 11.15
C GLU A 156 -2.00 6.96 9.81
N LEU A 157 -2.59 5.77 9.63
CA LEU A 157 -3.30 5.41 8.41
C LEU A 157 -4.64 6.13 8.29
N SER A 158 -5.29 6.51 9.38
CA SER A 158 -6.48 7.36 9.35
C SER A 158 -6.20 8.76 8.77
N LEU A 159 -4.95 9.23 8.85
CA LEU A 159 -4.53 10.47 8.19
C LEU A 159 -4.54 10.36 6.65
N LEU A 160 -4.55 9.13 6.11
CA LEU A 160 -4.75 8.91 4.68
C LEU A 160 -6.22 9.05 4.28
N GLN A 161 -7.16 9.00 5.23
CA GLN A 161 -8.57 9.19 4.93
C GLN A 161 -8.79 10.67 4.63
N ASP A 162 -9.20 10.95 3.39
CA ASP A 162 -9.33 12.31 2.89
C ASP A 162 -10.40 13.08 3.66
N GLN A 163 -9.97 14.07 4.42
CA GLN A 163 -10.64 15.37 4.41
C GLN A 163 -9.71 16.34 3.68
N VAL A 164 -9.63 16.20 2.36
CA VAL A 164 -8.82 17.10 1.55
C VAL A 164 -9.63 18.36 1.33
N PRO A 165 -9.15 19.53 1.76
CA PRO A 165 -9.87 20.77 1.51
C PRO A 165 -10.09 20.93 0.00
N PRO A 166 -11.25 21.48 -0.40
CA PRO A 166 -11.53 21.70 -1.79
C PRO A 166 -10.43 22.57 -2.42
N PHE A 167 -9.94 22.17 -3.61
CA PHE A 167 -9.21 23.08 -4.49
C PHE A 167 -10.15 24.18 -5.01
N PRO A 168 -9.63 25.31 -5.52
CA PRO A 168 -10.46 26.46 -5.90
C PRO A 168 -11.58 26.07 -6.89
N THR A 169 -12.83 26.44 -6.57
CA THR A 169 -14.00 26.18 -7.43
C THR A 169 -13.79 26.70 -8.85
N ALA A 170 -13.14 27.85 -9.01
CA ALA A 170 -12.83 28.41 -10.33
C ALA A 170 -12.01 27.44 -11.21
N GLU A 171 -11.04 26.73 -10.63
CA GLU A 171 -10.26 25.73 -11.37
C GLU A 171 -11.09 24.48 -11.69
N ALA A 172 -12.03 24.11 -10.81
CA ALA A 172 -12.94 23.00 -11.05
C ALA A 172 -13.90 23.30 -12.22
N PHE A 173 -14.48 24.50 -12.23
CA PHE A 173 -15.38 24.96 -13.28
C PHE A 173 -14.64 25.10 -14.61
N ALA A 174 -13.43 25.68 -14.62
CA ALA A 174 -12.61 25.76 -15.83
C ALA A 174 -12.33 24.38 -16.44
N ARG A 175 -12.16 23.34 -15.62
CA ARG A 175 -12.01 21.95 -16.11
C ARG A 175 -13.30 21.38 -16.66
N ILE A 176 -14.43 21.58 -15.98
CA ILE A 176 -15.75 21.18 -16.47
C ILE A 176 -15.98 21.78 -17.87
N GLU A 177 -15.73 23.08 -18.01
CA GLU A 177 -15.95 23.81 -19.27
C GLU A 177 -14.99 23.36 -20.38
N ALA A 178 -13.72 23.09 -20.03
CA ALA A 178 -12.74 22.58 -20.98
C ALA A 178 -13.09 21.18 -21.51
N GLU A 179 -13.63 20.29 -20.66
CA GLU A 179 -14.03 18.94 -21.07
C GLU A 179 -15.37 18.92 -21.82
N LEU A 180 -16.30 19.82 -21.48
CA LEU A 180 -17.63 19.89 -22.10
C LEU A 180 -17.68 20.80 -23.34
N GLY A 181 -16.68 21.66 -23.54
CA GLY A 181 -16.62 22.61 -24.65
C GLY A 181 -17.66 23.74 -24.60
N ARG A 182 -18.27 23.97 -23.44
CA ARG A 182 -19.31 24.98 -23.19
C ARG A 182 -19.30 25.38 -21.71
N THR A 183 -19.93 26.50 -21.39
CA THR A 183 -19.96 27.01 -20.01
C THR A 183 -20.76 26.07 -19.09
N ALA A 184 -20.46 26.08 -17.79
CA ALA A 184 -21.19 25.25 -16.83
C ALA A 184 -22.70 25.58 -16.80
N HIS A 185 -23.07 26.86 -17.01
CA HIS A 185 -24.46 27.32 -17.09
C HIS A 185 -25.19 26.88 -18.38
N GLU A 186 -24.46 26.64 -19.47
CA GLU A 186 -25.05 26.07 -20.68
C GLU A 186 -25.24 24.55 -20.54
N ALA A 187 -24.31 23.87 -19.84
CA ALA A 187 -24.37 22.43 -19.64
C ALA A 187 -25.42 21.99 -18.62
N PHE A 188 -25.64 22.78 -17.57
CA PHE A 188 -26.52 22.46 -16.44
C PHE A 188 -27.55 23.57 -16.21
N ALA A 189 -28.77 23.20 -15.84
CA ALA A 189 -29.79 24.16 -15.43
C ALA A 189 -29.40 24.85 -14.11
N GLU A 190 -28.84 24.07 -13.17
CA GLU A 190 -28.31 24.55 -11.90
C GLU A 190 -27.04 23.76 -11.56
N ILE A 191 -26.03 24.43 -11.00
CA ILE A 191 -24.87 23.78 -10.41
C ILE A 191 -24.48 24.54 -9.14
N ASP A 192 -24.29 23.82 -8.04
CA ASP A 192 -23.90 24.43 -6.77
C ASP A 192 -22.48 25.04 -6.88
N ALA A 193 -22.28 26.21 -6.27
CA ALA A 193 -20.97 26.87 -6.25
C ALA A 193 -19.98 26.20 -5.28
N GLU A 194 -20.48 25.47 -4.29
CA GLU A 194 -19.67 24.73 -3.33
C GLU A 194 -19.72 23.22 -3.60
N PRO A 195 -18.59 22.51 -3.48
CA PRO A 195 -18.56 21.07 -3.63
C PRO A 195 -19.24 20.39 -2.44
N VAL A 196 -20.08 19.40 -2.75
CA VAL A 196 -20.77 18.55 -1.76
C VAL A 196 -19.78 17.59 -1.07
N ALA A 197 -18.71 17.21 -1.77
CA ALA A 197 -17.63 16.40 -1.23
C ALA A 197 -16.29 16.70 -1.92
N SER A 198 -15.20 16.51 -1.18
CA SER A 198 -13.84 16.64 -1.68
C SER A 198 -13.02 15.43 -1.20
N ALA A 199 -12.36 14.75 -2.14
CA ALA A 199 -11.55 13.57 -1.90
C ALA A 199 -10.20 13.68 -2.65
N SER A 200 -9.26 12.77 -2.38
CA SER A 200 -7.91 12.76 -2.95
C SER A 200 -7.90 12.86 -4.48
N LEU A 201 -8.87 12.24 -5.13
CA LEU A 201 -8.94 12.16 -6.59
C LEU A 201 -9.71 13.32 -7.24
N GLY A 202 -10.46 14.11 -6.47
CA GLY A 202 -11.32 15.14 -7.05
C GLY A 202 -12.40 15.67 -6.10
N GLN A 203 -13.23 16.55 -6.65
CA GLN A 203 -14.39 17.15 -5.98
C GLN A 203 -15.68 16.66 -6.63
N VAL A 204 -16.77 16.74 -5.88
CA VAL A 204 -18.11 16.42 -6.38
C VAL A 204 -19.02 17.61 -6.16
N TYR A 205 -19.68 18.08 -7.22
CA TYR A 205 -20.69 19.12 -7.20
C TYR A 205 -22.07 18.52 -7.45
N ARG A 206 -23.10 19.08 -6.83
CA ARG A 206 -24.49 18.77 -7.17
C ARG A 206 -24.92 19.70 -8.31
N ALA A 207 -25.58 19.13 -9.31
CA ALA A 207 -26.13 19.88 -10.43
C ALA A 207 -27.49 19.32 -10.85
N ARG A 208 -28.24 20.11 -11.60
CA ARG A 208 -29.50 19.74 -12.25
C ARG A 208 -29.34 19.92 -13.76
N LEU A 209 -29.69 18.90 -14.53
CA LEU A 209 -29.73 19.00 -15.99
C LEU A 209 -30.95 19.81 -16.44
N HIS A 210 -30.91 20.33 -17.68
CA HIS A 210 -32.07 20.96 -18.31
C HIS A 210 -33.26 20.01 -18.50
N THR A 211 -33.03 18.70 -18.44
CA THR A 211 -34.06 17.66 -18.40
C THR A 211 -34.78 17.57 -17.07
N GLY A 212 -34.26 18.20 -16.01
CA GLY A 212 -34.79 18.19 -14.65
C GLY A 212 -34.13 17.17 -13.70
N GLU A 213 -33.28 16.29 -14.22
CA GLU A 213 -32.60 15.26 -13.43
C GLU A 213 -31.48 15.85 -12.55
N GLU A 214 -31.42 15.42 -11.29
CA GLU A 214 -30.30 15.75 -10.39
C GLU A 214 -29.11 14.81 -10.62
N VAL A 215 -27.92 15.40 -10.76
CA VAL A 215 -26.68 14.69 -11.09
C VAL A 215 -25.53 15.11 -10.19
N ALA A 216 -24.60 14.19 -9.99
CA ALA A 216 -23.34 14.45 -9.28
C ALA A 216 -22.20 14.65 -10.29
N VAL A 217 -21.67 15.87 -10.37
CA VAL A 217 -20.58 16.24 -11.28
C VAL A 217 -19.25 16.03 -10.56
N LYS A 218 -18.50 15.00 -10.97
CA LYS A 218 -17.19 14.68 -10.38
C LYS A 218 -16.08 15.34 -11.19
N VAL A 219 -15.30 16.21 -10.56
CA VAL A 219 -14.19 16.93 -11.18
C VAL A 219 -12.88 16.35 -10.66
N GLN A 220 -12.05 15.82 -11.56
CA GLN A 220 -10.75 15.26 -11.18
C GLN A 220 -9.79 16.36 -10.71
N ARG A 221 -9.09 16.11 -9.59
CA ARG A 221 -8.10 17.05 -9.06
C ARG A 221 -6.96 17.21 -10.10
N PRO A 222 -6.47 18.43 -10.33
CA PRO A 222 -5.31 18.65 -11.17
C PRO A 222 -4.17 17.74 -10.72
N ARG A 223 -3.67 16.86 -11.61
CA ARG A 223 -2.48 16.06 -11.28
C ARG A 223 -1.34 17.04 -10.99
N LEU A 224 -0.72 16.92 -9.82
CA LEU A 224 0.67 17.37 -9.64
C LEU A 224 1.45 16.67 -10.74
N LYS A 225 1.87 17.42 -11.76
CA LYS A 225 2.74 16.87 -12.81
C LYS A 225 3.92 16.22 -12.10
N GLU A 226 4.09 14.92 -12.30
CA GLU A 226 5.36 14.24 -12.04
C GLU A 226 6.43 15.10 -12.71
N LYS A 227 7.37 15.61 -11.91
CA LYS A 227 8.62 16.11 -12.49
C LYS A 227 9.27 14.90 -13.13
N VAL A 228 9.14 14.82 -14.45
CA VAL A 228 9.98 14.00 -15.33
C VAL A 228 11.41 14.51 -15.21
#